data_AF-A0A0A7CPT4-F1
#
_entry.id   AF-A0A0A7CPT4-F1
#
_cell.length_a   1.000
_cell.length_b   1.000
_cell.length_c   1.000
_cell.angle_alpha   90.00
_cell.angle_beta   90.00
_cell.angle_gamma   90.00
#
_symmetry.space_group_name_H-M   'P 1'
#
loop_
_entity.id
_entity.type
_entity.pdbx_description
1 polymer ?
#
loop_
_entity_poly.entity_id
_entity_poly.type
_entity_poly.pdbx_seq_one_letter_code
_entity_poly.pdbx_strand_id
1 'polypeptide(L)'
;MFGLTKFVAFIATAVAAQQCQLQSSIEIGKDTPLSLTFNGDAPFSRTISQAGATYTSIHFDALNVPAGATVTISSLDGKESVKFAGGESRRDLFADWISGSDAVLTYEAPVYSKQASPVFVVDKVTFGKPNSPLESICGQDDSKPTQCYAADAAKQKSALRSARAGSGSEGHMMTNNHCIKSADDAKNVQVELGAQCAKCDDPLNKKQLACKGTIVATNATLIVTDPANDFALVKLNIKEDVDIKKWGYLQIRPDGPKLGEEIHIIGNPKGWPQHAAIVVDTGLPGVVTNMSIPSCQDDEFGYELDTQGGNSGSPVFSTKDNVVVGLHNCGGCPDDGPNGGIKINKVLDILKKNNAVPKDAIAGDKPAC
;
A
#
# COMPACT_ATOMS: atom_id res chain seq x y z
N MET A 1 -66.72 -27.11 25.39
CA MET A 1 -65.88 -27.66 26.49
C MET A 1 -65.00 -28.75 25.90
N PHE A 2 -63.75 -28.86 26.37
CA PHE A 2 -62.59 -29.59 25.79
C PHE A 2 -61.90 -28.84 24.64
N GLY A 3 -60.60 -28.52 24.66
CA GLY A 3 -59.55 -28.69 25.67
C GLY A 3 -58.33 -27.85 25.28
N LEU A 4 -57.69 -27.21 26.26
CA LEU A 4 -56.44 -26.45 26.10
C LEU A 4 -55.27 -27.44 25.98
N THR A 5 -54.53 -27.40 24.88
CA THR A 5 -53.21 -28.03 24.79
C THR A 5 -52.18 -26.95 24.48
N LYS A 6 -51.19 -26.86 25.37
CA LYS A 6 -50.06 -25.92 25.32
C LYS A 6 -49.24 -26.15 24.05
N PHE A 7 -49.03 -25.11 23.26
CA PHE A 7 -47.93 -25.05 22.29
C PHE A 7 -46.88 -24.08 22.83
N VAL A 8 -45.78 -24.64 23.31
CA VAL A 8 -44.54 -23.91 23.59
C VAL A 8 -43.83 -23.79 22.24
N ALA A 9 -43.84 -22.60 21.65
CA ALA A 9 -43.04 -22.31 20.47
C ALA A 9 -41.60 -22.00 20.92
N PHE A 10 -40.69 -22.92 20.66
CA PHE A 10 -39.25 -22.64 20.62
C PHE A 10 -39.00 -21.65 19.48
N ILE A 11 -38.67 -20.40 19.82
CA ILE A 11 -38.06 -19.48 18.86
C ILE A 11 -36.57 -19.85 18.82
N ALA A 12 -36.21 -20.64 17.81
CA ALA A 12 -34.82 -20.91 17.48
C ALA A 12 -34.12 -19.59 17.13
N THR A 13 -32.96 -19.42 17.76
CA THR A 13 -32.00 -18.33 17.60
C THR A 13 -31.73 -18.02 16.12
N ALA A 14 -31.90 -16.76 15.73
CA ALA A 14 -31.39 -16.25 14.47
C ALA A 14 -29.86 -16.39 14.48
N VAL A 15 -29.36 -17.25 13.59
CA VAL A 15 -27.95 -17.37 13.28
C VAL A 15 -27.49 -16.02 12.72
N ALA A 16 -26.46 -15.43 13.33
CA ALA A 16 -25.82 -14.23 12.84
C ALA A 16 -25.44 -14.43 11.36
N ALA A 17 -26.05 -13.65 10.48
CA ALA A 17 -25.63 -13.57 9.10
C ALA A 17 -24.25 -12.90 9.09
N GLN A 18 -23.21 -13.72 9.00
CA GLN A 18 -21.84 -13.27 8.75
C GLN A 18 -21.85 -12.56 7.39
N GLN A 19 -21.77 -11.22 7.43
CA GLN A 19 -21.71 -10.42 6.22
C GLN A 19 -20.40 -10.77 5.51
N CYS A 20 -20.50 -11.55 4.44
CA CYS A 20 -19.47 -11.64 3.41
C CYS A 20 -19.43 -10.28 2.68
N GLN A 21 -18.88 -9.25 3.35
CA GLN A 21 -18.48 -8.02 2.68
C GLN A 21 -17.36 -8.43 1.71
N LEU A 22 -17.57 -8.24 0.41
CA LEU A 22 -16.49 -8.37 -0.57
C LEU A 22 -15.37 -7.43 -0.14
N GLN A 23 -14.23 -7.98 0.28
CA GLN A 23 -13.07 -7.17 0.63
C GLN A 23 -12.70 -6.27 -0.56
N SER A 24 -12.52 -4.98 -0.27
CA SER A 24 -12.10 -3.98 -1.23
C SER A 24 -11.01 -3.13 -0.62
N SER A 25 -9.98 -2.82 -1.40
CA SER A 25 -9.02 -1.78 -1.05
C SER A 25 -9.73 -0.46 -0.73
N ILE A 26 -9.15 0.32 0.17
CA ILE A 26 -9.59 1.70 0.36
C ILE A 26 -9.24 2.51 -0.87
N GLU A 27 -10.26 3.07 -1.49
CA GLU A 27 -10.12 3.95 -2.64
C GLU A 27 -9.61 5.33 -2.16
N ILE A 28 -8.29 5.52 -2.20
CA ILE A 28 -7.66 6.80 -1.81
C ILE A 28 -7.58 7.81 -2.97
N GLY A 29 -8.01 7.45 -4.17
CA GLY A 29 -8.02 8.34 -5.33
C GLY A 29 -8.97 7.86 -6.40
N LYS A 30 -9.44 8.80 -7.23
CA LYS A 30 -10.37 8.54 -8.31
C LYS A 30 -9.86 9.12 -9.61
N ASP A 31 -9.84 8.30 -10.64
CA ASP A 31 -9.54 8.72 -12.01
C ASP A 31 -10.69 9.54 -12.59
N THR A 32 -10.34 10.70 -13.12
CA THR A 32 -11.23 11.63 -13.81
C THR A 32 -10.69 11.85 -15.23
N PRO A 33 -11.49 11.61 -16.29
CA PRO A 33 -11.07 11.88 -17.66
C PRO A 33 -10.66 13.34 -17.86
N LEU A 34 -9.54 13.57 -18.55
CA LEU A 34 -9.06 14.89 -18.94
C LEU A 34 -8.36 14.77 -20.29
N SER A 35 -8.99 15.25 -21.37
CA SER A 35 -8.36 15.28 -22.69
C SER A 35 -7.56 16.57 -22.87
N LEU A 36 -6.23 16.45 -22.96
CA LEU A 36 -5.33 17.55 -23.25
C LEU A 36 -4.24 17.09 -24.21
N THR A 37 -4.09 17.79 -25.34
CA THR A 37 -3.00 17.56 -26.28
C THR A 37 -2.27 18.86 -26.53
N PHE A 38 -0.94 18.83 -26.45
CA PHE A 38 -0.13 20.01 -26.65
C PHE A 38 1.09 19.71 -27.52
N ASN A 39 1.39 20.61 -28.48
CA ASN A 39 2.39 20.38 -29.52
C ASN A 39 3.64 21.27 -29.38
N GLY A 40 3.81 22.04 -28.30
CA GLY A 40 5.06 22.78 -28.04
C GLY A 40 5.20 24.13 -28.75
N ASP A 41 4.15 24.62 -29.40
CA ASP A 41 4.15 25.83 -30.23
C ASP A 41 4.18 27.15 -29.44
N ALA A 42 4.03 27.11 -28.12
CA ALA A 42 4.07 28.26 -27.21
C ALA A 42 4.52 27.82 -25.80
N PRO A 43 4.81 28.73 -24.85
CA PRO A 43 4.81 28.36 -23.44
C PRO A 43 3.42 27.83 -23.04
N PHE A 44 3.37 26.85 -22.16
CA PHE A 44 2.12 26.29 -21.65
C PHE A 44 2.08 26.38 -20.13
N SER A 45 0.91 26.74 -19.58
CA SER A 45 0.62 26.62 -18.15
C SER A 45 -0.88 26.37 -17.96
N ARG A 46 -1.22 25.30 -17.24
CA ARG A 46 -2.60 24.99 -16.88
C ARG A 46 -2.65 24.44 -15.46
N THR A 47 -3.50 25.06 -14.64
CA THR A 47 -3.90 24.48 -13.35
C THR A 47 -4.98 23.43 -13.58
N ILE A 48 -4.74 22.24 -13.05
CA ILE A 48 -5.66 21.12 -12.98
C ILE A 48 -6.04 20.98 -11.51
N SER A 49 -7.33 21.07 -11.19
CA SER A 49 -7.77 21.10 -9.80
C SER A 49 -9.09 20.39 -9.54
N GLN A 50 -9.22 19.88 -8.33
CA GLN A 50 -10.46 19.34 -7.78
C GLN A 50 -10.56 19.73 -6.31
N ALA A 51 -11.60 20.48 -5.96
CA ALA A 51 -11.82 20.93 -4.59
C ALA A 51 -11.89 19.74 -3.61
N GLY A 52 -11.16 19.85 -2.51
CA GLY A 52 -11.11 18.82 -1.47
C GLY A 52 -10.25 17.60 -1.81
N ALA A 53 -9.60 17.56 -2.98
CA ALA A 53 -8.69 16.49 -3.30
C ALA A 53 -7.42 16.55 -2.42
N THR A 54 -6.98 15.37 -1.96
CA THR A 54 -5.81 15.27 -1.06
C THR A 54 -4.48 15.18 -1.80
N TYR A 55 -4.51 14.76 -3.06
CA TYR A 55 -3.40 14.82 -4.01
C TYR A 55 -3.93 14.91 -5.44
N THR A 56 -3.04 15.21 -6.39
CA THR A 56 -3.32 15.16 -7.84
C THR A 56 -2.20 14.40 -8.56
N SER A 57 -2.54 13.45 -9.42
CA SER A 57 -1.58 12.71 -10.26
C SER A 57 -2.07 12.70 -11.70
N ILE A 58 -1.25 13.21 -12.62
CA ILE A 58 -1.60 13.34 -14.04
C ILE A 58 -1.13 12.09 -14.78
N HIS A 59 -2.00 11.52 -15.59
CA HIS A 59 -1.63 10.47 -16.53
C HIS A 59 -1.27 11.06 -17.89
N PHE A 60 -0.19 10.57 -18.47
CA PHE A 60 0.18 10.84 -19.84
C PHE A 60 0.03 9.57 -20.66
N ASP A 61 -0.89 9.58 -21.62
CA ASP A 61 -0.93 8.58 -22.69
C ASP A 61 0.37 8.65 -23.53
N ALA A 62 0.86 9.87 -23.77
CA ALA A 62 2.15 10.10 -24.40
C ALA A 62 2.84 11.35 -23.82
N LEU A 63 4.15 11.26 -23.64
CA LEU A 63 5.02 12.36 -23.25
C LEU A 63 6.29 12.31 -24.11
N ASN A 64 6.56 13.38 -24.85
CA ASN A 64 7.72 13.50 -25.74
C ASN A 64 8.34 14.89 -25.56
N VAL A 65 9.21 15.05 -24.58
CA VAL A 65 9.79 16.34 -24.25
C VAL A 65 10.90 16.66 -25.25
N PRO A 66 10.80 17.73 -26.08
CA PRO A 66 11.85 18.08 -27.02
C PRO A 66 13.18 18.39 -26.32
N ALA A 67 14.30 18.16 -27.01
CA ALA A 67 15.62 18.44 -26.45
C ALA A 67 15.72 19.91 -25.96
N GLY A 68 16.23 20.09 -24.73
CA GLY A 68 16.34 21.41 -24.10
C GLY A 68 15.05 21.99 -23.52
N ALA A 69 13.89 21.36 -23.74
CA ALA A 69 12.63 21.75 -23.12
C ALA A 69 12.43 21.07 -21.76
N THR A 70 11.38 21.46 -21.04
CA THR A 70 10.98 20.84 -19.77
C THR A 70 9.47 20.86 -19.64
N VAL A 71 8.90 19.71 -19.23
CA VAL A 71 7.53 19.63 -18.74
C VAL A 71 7.60 19.52 -17.22
N THR A 72 6.89 20.40 -16.50
CA THR A 72 6.85 20.38 -15.04
C THR A 72 5.41 20.22 -14.57
N ILE A 73 5.22 19.39 -13.54
CA ILE A 73 3.99 19.37 -12.75
C ILE A 73 4.37 19.86 -11.36
N SER A 74 3.73 20.91 -10.85
CA SER A 74 4.05 21.44 -9.52
C SER A 74 2.82 21.69 -8.67
N SER A 75 3.00 21.74 -7.36
CA SER A 75 2.02 22.34 -6.46
C SER A 75 1.88 23.84 -6.76
N LEU A 76 0.76 24.46 -6.37
CA LEU A 76 0.54 25.90 -6.55
C LEU A 76 1.61 26.77 -5.89
N ASP A 77 2.16 26.33 -4.76
CA ASP A 77 3.23 27.01 -4.04
C ASP A 77 4.64 26.67 -4.54
N GLY A 78 4.75 25.79 -5.54
CA GLY A 78 6.00 25.34 -6.14
C GLY A 78 6.90 24.51 -5.23
N LYS A 79 6.46 24.13 -4.02
CA LYS A 79 7.29 23.36 -3.07
C LYS A 79 7.44 21.90 -3.48
N GLU A 80 6.45 21.34 -4.14
CA GLU A 80 6.52 20.01 -4.74
C GLU A 80 6.51 20.15 -6.26
N SER A 81 7.40 19.44 -6.94
CA SER A 81 7.37 19.37 -8.39
C SER A 81 7.96 18.08 -8.92
N VAL A 82 7.50 17.70 -10.11
CA VAL A 82 7.97 16.58 -10.92
C VAL A 82 8.36 17.17 -12.26
N LYS A 83 9.56 16.84 -12.75
CA LYS A 83 10.10 17.40 -13.99
C LYS A 83 10.46 16.30 -14.94
N PHE A 84 10.05 16.47 -16.19
CA PHE A 84 10.43 15.63 -17.32
C PHE A 84 11.36 16.44 -18.21
N ALA A 85 12.55 15.90 -18.44
CA ALA A 85 13.65 16.60 -19.07
C ALA A 85 13.63 16.44 -20.59
N GLY A 86 14.20 17.41 -21.31
CA GLY A 86 14.30 17.35 -22.76
C GLY A 86 15.06 16.11 -23.26
N GLY A 87 14.50 15.45 -24.27
CA GLY A 87 14.97 14.18 -24.79
C GLY A 87 14.22 12.97 -24.23
N GLU A 88 13.42 13.15 -23.18
CA GLU A 88 12.60 12.09 -22.60
C GLU A 88 11.39 11.75 -23.48
N SER A 89 11.15 10.45 -23.69
CA SER A 89 9.93 9.93 -24.31
C SER A 89 9.38 8.78 -23.48
N ARG A 90 8.12 8.90 -23.08
CA ARG A 90 7.39 7.93 -22.25
C ARG A 90 5.95 7.81 -22.75
N ARG A 91 5.31 6.68 -22.43
CA ARG A 91 3.91 6.38 -22.77
C ARG A 91 3.25 5.69 -21.58
N ASP A 92 1.94 5.84 -21.48
CA ASP A 92 1.10 5.16 -20.49
C ASP A 92 1.70 5.25 -19.08
N LEU A 93 1.93 6.48 -18.62
CA LEU A 93 2.52 6.74 -17.31
C LEU A 93 1.71 7.71 -16.47
N PHE A 94 1.63 7.41 -15.18
CA PHE A 94 1.33 8.42 -14.18
C PHE A 94 2.60 9.17 -13.80
N ALA A 95 2.51 10.49 -13.77
CA ALA A 95 3.45 11.31 -13.03
C ALA A 95 3.25 11.12 -11.53
N ASP A 96 4.34 11.27 -10.78
CA ASP A 96 4.30 11.29 -9.32
C ASP A 96 3.22 12.24 -8.83
N TRP A 97 2.44 11.78 -7.85
CA TRP A 97 1.39 12.61 -7.27
C TRP A 97 1.99 13.87 -6.62
N ILE A 98 1.25 14.97 -6.70
CA ILE A 98 1.54 16.23 -6.00
C ILE A 98 0.53 16.39 -4.86
N SER A 99 0.99 16.79 -3.68
CA SER A 99 0.14 17.04 -2.53
C SER A 99 -0.90 18.14 -2.81
N GLY A 100 -2.14 17.90 -2.39
CA GLY A 100 -3.22 18.89 -2.41
C GLY A 100 -4.14 18.83 -3.64
N SER A 101 -5.03 19.81 -3.70
CA SER A 101 -6.16 19.86 -4.64
C SER A 101 -5.80 20.32 -6.05
N ASP A 102 -4.57 20.79 -6.26
CA ASP A 102 -4.16 21.53 -7.43
C ASP A 102 -2.79 21.07 -7.91
N ALA A 103 -2.68 20.87 -9.22
CA ALA A 103 -1.40 20.67 -9.91
C ALA A 103 -1.30 21.64 -11.09
N VAL A 104 -0.17 22.31 -11.22
CA VAL A 104 0.14 23.20 -12.33
C VAL A 104 1.01 22.44 -13.33
N LEU A 105 0.46 22.14 -14.51
CA LEU A 105 1.19 21.55 -15.63
C LEU A 105 1.77 22.68 -16.49
N THR A 106 3.09 22.72 -16.64
CA THR A 106 3.80 23.72 -17.45
C THR A 106 4.71 23.09 -18.49
N TYR A 107 4.94 23.83 -19.57
CA TYR A 107 5.96 23.55 -20.57
C TYR A 107 6.77 24.80 -20.87
N GLU A 108 8.09 24.66 -20.81
CA GLU A 108 9.06 25.70 -21.12
C GLU A 108 10.10 25.16 -22.11
N ALA A 109 10.49 25.99 -23.07
CA ALA A 109 11.51 25.67 -24.06
C ALA A 109 12.33 26.90 -24.45
N PRO A 110 13.59 26.73 -24.89
CA PRO A 110 14.39 27.83 -25.42
C PRO A 110 13.79 28.46 -26.69
N VAL A 111 13.14 27.63 -27.52
CA VAL A 111 12.44 28.05 -28.74
C VAL A 111 11.13 27.28 -28.84
N TYR A 112 10.04 28.02 -29.04
CA TYR A 112 8.71 27.44 -29.21
C TYR A 112 8.44 27.17 -30.68
N SER A 113 8.11 25.92 -31.00
CA SER A 113 7.78 25.49 -32.34
C SER A 113 6.88 24.27 -32.29
N LYS A 114 5.92 24.20 -33.22
CA LYS A 114 5.01 23.06 -33.31
C LYS A 114 5.80 21.80 -33.65
N GLN A 115 5.74 20.81 -32.76
CA GLN A 115 6.36 19.51 -32.92
C GLN A 115 5.51 18.62 -33.83
N ALA A 116 6.16 17.67 -34.51
CA ALA A 116 5.48 16.70 -35.36
C ALA A 116 4.67 15.67 -34.55
N SER A 117 5.17 15.31 -33.37
CA SER A 117 4.45 14.53 -32.35
C SER A 117 4.08 15.44 -31.18
N PRO A 118 2.94 15.22 -30.50
CA PRO A 118 2.60 15.99 -29.32
C PRO A 118 3.69 15.93 -28.26
N VAL A 119 4.00 17.08 -27.66
CA VAL A 119 4.88 17.16 -26.49
C VAL A 119 4.27 16.37 -25.34
N PHE A 120 2.95 16.46 -25.16
CA PHE A 120 2.22 15.57 -24.28
C PHE A 120 0.78 15.35 -24.73
N VAL A 121 0.24 14.20 -24.35
CA VAL A 121 -1.17 13.82 -24.39
C VAL A 121 -1.55 13.37 -22.98
N VAL A 122 -2.41 14.15 -22.33
CA VAL A 122 -3.08 13.80 -21.08
C VAL A 122 -4.47 13.29 -21.44
N ASP A 123 -4.84 12.16 -20.87
CA ASP A 123 -6.13 11.48 -21.05
C ASP A 123 -6.94 11.39 -19.74
N LYS A 124 -6.25 11.39 -18.58
CA LYS A 124 -6.89 11.35 -17.26
C LYS A 124 -6.01 11.93 -16.15
N VAL A 125 -6.66 12.22 -15.02
CA VAL A 125 -6.03 12.69 -13.79
C VAL A 125 -6.66 11.97 -12.61
N THR A 126 -5.84 11.45 -11.70
CA THR A 126 -6.30 10.90 -10.43
C THR A 126 -6.32 12.00 -9.37
N PHE A 127 -7.48 12.19 -8.75
CA PHE A 127 -7.63 13.08 -7.60
C PHE A 127 -7.81 12.28 -6.31
N GLY A 128 -6.99 12.61 -5.32
CA GLY A 128 -7.02 11.97 -4.00
C GLY A 128 -8.33 12.20 -3.27
N LYS A 129 -8.79 11.18 -2.54
CA LYS A 129 -9.96 11.23 -1.68
C LYS A 129 -9.53 11.18 -0.20
N PRO A 130 -10.17 11.94 0.70
CA PRO A 130 -10.03 11.71 2.13
C PRO A 130 -10.42 10.27 2.46
N ASN A 131 -9.68 9.62 3.36
CA ASN A 131 -10.00 8.24 3.73
C ASN A 131 -11.37 8.11 4.38
N SER A 132 -12.06 7.01 4.09
CA SER A 132 -13.17 6.51 4.89
C SER A 132 -12.63 5.80 6.15
N PRO A 133 -13.27 5.90 7.32
CA PRO A 133 -12.71 5.43 8.60
C PRO A 133 -12.71 3.91 8.82
N LEU A 134 -12.75 3.08 7.78
CA LEU A 134 -12.96 1.64 7.96
C LEU A 134 -11.64 0.88 8.19
N GLU A 135 -11.41 0.51 9.46
CA GLU A 135 -10.83 -0.73 10.01
C GLU A 135 -10.62 -0.55 11.52
N SER A 136 -10.35 -1.67 12.19
CA SER A 136 -10.53 -1.89 13.63
C SER A 136 -9.38 -1.35 14.50
N ILE A 137 -9.62 -0.21 15.17
CA ILE A 137 -8.93 0.09 16.44
C ILE A 137 -9.67 -0.65 17.54
N CYS A 138 -8.96 -1.41 18.35
CA CYS A 138 -9.57 -2.18 19.43
C CYS A 138 -9.24 -1.53 20.76
N GLY A 139 -10.13 -0.67 21.24
CA GLY A 139 -9.88 0.11 22.44
C GLY A 139 -9.17 1.42 22.11
N GLN A 140 -7.99 1.65 22.70
CA GLN A 140 -7.15 2.80 22.36
C GLN A 140 -6.27 2.46 21.16
N ASP A 141 -5.94 3.47 20.35
CA ASP A 141 -4.97 3.28 19.26
C ASP A 141 -3.55 3.31 19.82
N ASP A 142 -2.97 2.12 20.03
CA ASP A 142 -1.61 1.92 20.52
C ASP A 142 -0.56 1.91 19.40
N SER A 143 -0.99 1.99 18.14
CA SER A 143 -0.07 2.13 17.02
C SER A 143 0.67 3.46 17.10
N LYS A 144 1.97 3.45 16.80
CA LYS A 144 2.81 4.66 16.89
C LYS A 144 3.64 4.82 15.62
N PRO A 145 3.99 6.07 15.25
CA PRO A 145 4.94 6.32 14.17
C PRO A 145 6.22 5.49 14.37
N THR A 146 6.79 4.94 13.30
CA THR A 146 7.99 4.09 13.42
C THR A 146 9.19 4.83 14.03
N GLN A 147 9.22 6.15 13.92
CA GLN A 147 10.22 7.02 14.56
C GLN A 147 10.17 6.98 16.10
N CYS A 148 9.04 6.60 16.70
CA CYS A 148 8.94 6.37 18.15
C CYS A 148 9.79 5.19 18.63
N TYR A 149 10.17 4.30 17.71
CA TYR A 149 10.98 3.11 17.98
C TYR A 149 12.39 3.24 17.40
N ALA A 150 12.91 4.46 17.25
CA ALA A 150 14.23 4.71 16.65
C ALA A 150 15.40 4.02 17.40
N ALA A 151 15.22 3.73 18.69
CA ALA A 151 16.20 3.01 19.50
C ALA A 151 16.16 1.48 19.31
N ASP A 152 15.10 0.94 18.70
CA ASP A 152 14.97 -0.50 18.45
C ASP A 152 15.43 -0.83 17.02
N ALA A 153 16.66 -1.35 16.91
CA ALA A 153 17.29 -1.66 15.64
C ALA A 153 16.50 -2.71 14.82
N ALA A 154 15.79 -3.64 15.47
CA ALA A 154 15.01 -4.64 14.78
C ALA A 154 13.77 -4.00 14.12
N LYS A 155 13.04 -3.17 14.88
CA LYS A 155 11.88 -2.44 14.35
C LYS A 155 12.27 -1.44 13.27
N GLN A 156 13.42 -0.76 13.41
CA GLN A 156 13.93 0.13 12.36
C GLN A 156 14.30 -0.63 11.07
N LYS A 157 14.86 -1.83 11.20
CA LYS A 157 15.14 -2.69 10.04
C LYS A 157 13.85 -3.11 9.34
N SER A 158 12.82 -3.51 10.09
CA SER A 158 11.49 -3.83 9.53
C SER A 158 10.84 -2.62 8.87
N ALA A 159 10.91 -1.45 9.52
CA ALA A 159 10.40 -0.17 9.03
C ALA A 159 11.03 0.24 7.69
N LEU A 160 12.36 0.22 7.61
CA LEU A 160 13.11 0.61 6.42
C LEU A 160 12.74 -0.23 5.18
N ARG A 161 12.46 -1.52 5.38
CA ARG A 161 12.20 -2.51 4.31
C ARG A 161 10.72 -2.61 3.92
N SER A 162 9.85 -1.96 4.67
CA SER A 162 8.42 -1.91 4.41
C SER A 162 8.12 -0.65 3.61
N ALA A 163 7.56 -0.83 2.42
CA ALA A 163 6.82 0.23 1.74
C ALA A 163 5.45 0.39 2.41
N ARG A 164 4.51 1.01 1.71
CA ARG A 164 3.07 0.79 1.96
C ARG A 164 2.62 -0.68 1.67
N ALA A 165 3.58 -1.63 1.63
CA ALA A 165 3.53 -3.06 1.33
C ALA A 165 4.93 -3.70 1.57
N GLY A 166 5.10 -5.03 1.46
CA GLY A 166 6.39 -5.70 1.68
C GLY A 166 7.29 -5.77 0.43
N SER A 167 8.58 -5.39 0.51
CA SER A 167 9.52 -5.39 -0.63
C SER A 167 10.55 -6.53 -0.60
N GLY A 168 10.79 -7.17 -1.74
CA GLY A 168 11.76 -8.26 -1.96
C GLY A 168 13.06 -7.80 -2.64
N SER A 169 14.08 -8.66 -2.61
CA SER A 169 15.48 -8.37 -3.01
C SER A 169 15.67 -7.88 -4.45
N GLU A 170 14.79 -8.29 -5.35
CA GLU A 170 14.86 -7.93 -6.77
C GLU A 170 13.79 -6.90 -7.16
N GLY A 171 13.22 -6.16 -6.19
CA GLY A 171 12.13 -5.21 -6.48
C GLY A 171 10.77 -5.89 -6.69
N HIS A 172 10.57 -7.06 -6.08
CA HIS A 172 9.22 -7.62 -5.95
C HIS A 172 8.50 -6.92 -4.79
N MET A 173 7.18 -6.85 -4.85
CA MET A 173 6.34 -6.35 -3.77
C MET A 173 5.17 -7.30 -3.53
N MET A 174 4.89 -7.59 -2.27
CA MET A 174 3.75 -8.40 -1.85
C MET A 174 2.72 -7.54 -1.11
N THR A 175 1.45 -7.73 -1.46
CA THR A 175 0.28 -7.08 -0.82
C THR A 175 -0.93 -8.02 -0.94
N ASN A 176 -2.11 -7.61 -0.48
CA ASN A 176 -3.32 -8.40 -0.65
C ASN A 176 -3.83 -8.39 -2.10
N ASN A 177 -4.53 -9.46 -2.51
CA ASN A 177 -5.22 -9.50 -3.81
C ASN A 177 -6.26 -8.38 -3.87
N HIS A 178 -6.98 -8.11 -2.78
CA HIS A 178 -8.00 -7.06 -2.79
C HIS A 178 -7.42 -5.65 -2.99
N CYS A 179 -6.10 -5.46 -2.84
CA CYS A 179 -5.35 -4.25 -3.17
C CYS A 179 -4.87 -4.21 -4.64
N ILE A 180 -4.38 -5.33 -5.17
CA ILE A 180 -3.97 -5.47 -6.58
C ILE A 180 -4.57 -6.77 -7.11
N LYS A 181 -5.73 -6.66 -7.80
CA LYS A 181 -6.51 -7.83 -8.21
C LYS A 181 -6.08 -8.37 -9.57
N SER A 182 -5.49 -7.52 -10.40
CA SER A 182 -5.24 -7.79 -11.81
C SER A 182 -3.95 -7.13 -12.32
N ALA A 183 -3.56 -7.50 -13.54
CA ALA A 183 -2.44 -6.86 -14.23
C ALA A 183 -2.73 -5.39 -14.56
N ASP A 184 -4.00 -5.02 -14.76
CA ASP A 184 -4.37 -3.64 -15.02
C ASP A 184 -4.33 -2.80 -13.74
N ASP A 185 -4.68 -3.38 -12.58
CA ASP A 185 -4.44 -2.71 -11.28
C ASP A 185 -2.94 -2.50 -11.06
N ALA A 186 -2.11 -3.50 -11.38
CA ALA A 186 -0.66 -3.42 -11.22
C ALA A 186 -0.01 -2.32 -12.08
N LYS A 187 -0.60 -1.98 -13.24
CA LYS A 187 -0.14 -0.84 -14.05
C LYS A 187 -0.48 0.52 -13.43
N ASN A 188 -1.47 0.56 -12.53
CA ASN A 188 -2.01 1.77 -11.92
C ASN A 188 -1.64 1.85 -10.42
N VAL A 189 -0.37 1.66 -10.08
CA VAL A 189 0.14 1.75 -8.71
C VAL A 189 1.20 2.82 -8.57
N GLN A 190 1.30 3.46 -7.40
CA GLN A 190 2.50 4.22 -7.03
C GLN A 190 3.06 3.66 -5.73
N VAL A 191 4.32 3.22 -5.77
CA VAL A 191 4.99 2.59 -4.62
C VAL A 191 5.97 3.58 -4.00
N GLU A 192 5.74 3.87 -2.72
CA GLU A 192 6.49 4.85 -1.94
C GLU A 192 7.26 4.15 -0.82
N LEU A 193 8.58 4.40 -0.75
CA LEU A 193 9.46 3.92 0.31
C LEU A 193 9.96 5.09 1.16
N GLY A 194 10.07 4.88 2.47
CA GLY A 194 10.57 5.89 3.41
C GLY A 194 9.58 7.02 3.72
N ALA A 195 8.27 6.78 3.61
CA ALA A 195 7.23 7.73 4.01
C ALA A 195 7.11 7.79 5.55
N GLN A 196 8.02 8.53 6.18
CA GLN A 196 8.17 8.63 7.64
C GLN A 196 8.43 10.07 8.04
N CYS A 197 7.81 10.55 9.11
CA CYS A 197 8.14 11.85 9.67
C CYS A 197 9.43 11.79 10.49
N ALA A 198 10.14 12.91 10.58
CA ALA A 198 11.42 12.99 11.29
C ALA A 198 11.30 12.83 12.82
N LYS A 199 10.11 13.05 13.38
CA LYS A 199 9.86 12.97 14.83
C LYS A 199 8.62 12.13 15.12
N CYS A 200 8.66 11.45 16.26
CA CYS A 200 7.57 10.63 16.79
C CYS A 200 6.30 11.44 17.07
N ASP A 201 6.44 12.66 17.58
CA ASP A 201 5.35 13.55 17.97
C ASP A 201 4.94 14.54 16.86
N ASP A 202 5.47 14.39 15.64
CA ASP A 202 5.11 15.26 14.52
C ASP A 202 3.62 15.11 14.20
N PRO A 203 2.81 16.19 14.20
CA PRO A 203 1.39 16.11 13.89
C PRO A 203 1.12 15.62 12.45
N LEU A 204 2.10 15.72 11.55
CA LEU A 204 2.00 15.18 10.19
C LEU A 204 1.92 13.64 10.17
N ASN A 205 2.29 12.96 11.25
CA ASN A 205 2.11 11.51 11.37
C ASN A 205 0.64 11.07 11.24
N LYS A 206 -0.33 11.96 11.47
CA LYS A 206 -1.76 11.62 11.30
C LYS A 206 -2.39 12.31 10.08
N LYS A 207 -1.57 12.70 9.10
CA LYS A 207 -2.02 13.33 7.85
C LYS A 207 -1.76 12.39 6.66
N GLN A 208 -2.81 12.09 5.91
CA GLN A 208 -2.76 11.24 4.71
C GLN A 208 -1.68 11.77 3.74
N LEU A 209 -0.81 10.88 3.25
CA LEU A 209 0.29 11.17 2.32
C LEU A 209 1.30 12.24 2.76
N ALA A 210 1.31 12.62 4.05
CA ALA A 210 2.33 13.51 4.57
C ALA A 210 3.68 12.80 4.72
N CYS A 211 4.73 13.57 4.99
CA CYS A 211 6.10 13.08 5.17
C CYS A 211 6.53 12.17 4.00
N LYS A 212 6.33 12.69 2.79
CA LYS A 212 6.54 12.01 1.52
C LYS A 212 7.93 11.40 1.44
N GLY A 213 7.96 10.10 1.13
CA GLY A 213 9.16 9.34 0.85
C GLY A 213 9.60 9.44 -0.62
N THR A 214 10.30 8.41 -1.09
CA THR A 214 10.66 8.28 -2.51
C THR A 214 9.63 7.41 -3.22
N ILE A 215 9.02 7.93 -4.29
CA ILE A 215 8.19 7.13 -5.19
C ILE A 215 9.12 6.34 -6.11
N VAL A 216 9.24 5.03 -5.87
CA VAL A 216 10.23 4.17 -6.53
C VAL A 216 9.71 3.52 -7.82
N ALA A 217 8.38 3.44 -7.97
CA ALA A 217 7.72 2.91 -9.16
C ALA A 217 6.32 3.53 -9.30
N THR A 218 5.88 3.76 -10.54
CA THR A 218 4.52 4.23 -10.90
C THR A 218 3.73 3.23 -11.74
N ASN A 219 4.27 2.02 -11.89
CA ASN A 219 3.59 0.84 -12.39
C ASN A 219 4.37 -0.42 -11.96
N ALA A 220 3.74 -1.57 -12.08
CA ALA A 220 4.31 -2.87 -11.77
C ALA A 220 3.76 -3.94 -12.72
N THR A 221 4.50 -5.04 -12.83
CA THR A 221 4.07 -6.24 -13.55
C THR A 221 3.50 -7.23 -12.55
N LEU A 222 2.26 -7.68 -12.73
CA LEU A 222 1.69 -8.74 -11.91
C LEU A 222 2.41 -10.08 -12.18
N ILE A 223 2.88 -10.74 -11.12
CA ILE A 223 3.57 -12.04 -11.22
C ILE A 223 2.64 -13.18 -10.84
N VAL A 224 2.04 -13.11 -9.65
CA VAL A 224 1.06 -14.09 -9.14
C VAL A 224 0.01 -13.35 -8.34
N THR A 225 -1.25 -13.80 -8.41
CA THR A 225 -2.26 -13.43 -7.42
C THR A 225 -3.20 -14.59 -7.14
N ASP A 226 -3.67 -14.70 -5.90
CA ASP A 226 -4.55 -15.76 -5.43
C ASP A 226 -5.66 -15.14 -4.56
N PRO A 227 -6.90 -15.03 -5.06
CA PRO A 227 -8.02 -14.47 -4.31
C PRO A 227 -8.45 -15.29 -3.09
N ALA A 228 -8.21 -16.61 -3.08
CA ALA A 228 -8.58 -17.49 -1.96
C ALA A 228 -7.59 -17.42 -0.79
N ASN A 229 -6.40 -16.85 -1.03
CA ASN A 229 -5.39 -16.58 -0.01
C ASN A 229 -5.05 -15.08 0.05
N ASP A 230 -5.95 -14.25 -0.48
CA ASP A 230 -5.88 -12.80 -0.58
C ASP A 230 -4.47 -12.21 -0.70
N PHE A 231 -3.69 -12.66 -1.69
CA PHE A 231 -2.37 -12.09 -1.91
C PHE A 231 -2.09 -11.83 -3.39
N ALA A 232 -1.21 -10.85 -3.62
CA ALA A 232 -0.64 -10.54 -4.91
C ALA A 232 0.87 -10.33 -4.75
N LEU A 233 1.63 -10.89 -5.69
CA LEU A 233 3.05 -10.61 -5.88
C LEU A 233 3.20 -9.86 -7.20
N VAL A 234 3.80 -8.68 -7.14
CA VAL A 234 4.13 -7.86 -8.32
C VAL A 234 5.64 -7.64 -8.41
N LYS A 235 6.13 -7.38 -9.62
CA LYS A 235 7.48 -6.88 -9.89
C LYS A 235 7.40 -5.40 -10.19
N LEU A 236 8.03 -4.59 -9.36
CA LEU A 236 8.05 -3.14 -9.54
C LEU A 236 8.93 -2.79 -10.75
N ASN A 237 8.41 -1.92 -11.61
CA ASN A 237 9.20 -1.32 -12.68
C ASN A 237 9.89 -0.08 -12.09
N ILE A 238 11.05 -0.31 -11.48
CA ILE A 238 11.80 0.72 -10.76
C ILE A 238 12.21 1.84 -11.71
N LYS A 239 12.02 3.09 -11.27
CA LYS A 239 12.48 4.27 -12.02
C LYS A 239 14.00 4.24 -12.21
N GLU A 240 14.45 4.69 -13.38
CA GLU A 240 15.85 4.63 -13.80
C GLU A 240 16.81 5.35 -12.82
N ASP A 241 16.35 6.35 -12.10
CA ASP A 241 17.11 7.19 -11.16
C ASP A 241 17.03 6.71 -9.69
N VAL A 242 16.37 5.57 -9.42
CA VAL A 242 16.13 5.06 -8.07
C VAL A 242 16.90 3.77 -7.81
N ASP A 243 17.83 3.80 -6.84
CA ASP A 243 18.41 2.59 -6.26
C ASP A 243 17.59 2.11 -5.05
N ILE A 244 16.83 1.03 -5.23
CA ILE A 244 16.02 0.43 -4.15
C ILE A 244 16.84 -0.32 -3.10
N LYS A 245 18.11 -0.65 -3.37
CA LYS A 245 18.94 -1.46 -2.45
C LYS A 245 19.16 -0.77 -1.11
N LYS A 246 19.10 0.57 -1.06
CA LYS A 246 19.27 1.34 0.19
C LYS A 246 18.20 1.05 1.25
N TRP A 247 17.03 0.55 0.86
CA TRP A 247 15.98 0.14 1.80
C TRP A 247 16.09 -1.34 2.23
N GLY A 248 16.95 -2.12 1.57
CA GLY A 248 17.07 -3.56 1.80
C GLY A 248 15.83 -4.33 1.32
N TYR A 249 15.64 -5.53 1.85
CA TYR A 249 14.51 -6.40 1.50
C TYR A 249 14.04 -7.25 2.69
N LEU A 250 12.78 -7.68 2.60
CA LEU A 250 12.14 -8.57 3.55
C LEU A 250 12.44 -10.03 3.20
N GLN A 251 12.51 -10.84 4.25
CA GLN A 251 12.57 -12.29 4.13
C GLN A 251 11.42 -12.91 4.92
N ILE A 252 10.95 -14.05 4.45
CA ILE A 252 9.87 -14.82 5.06
C ILE A 252 10.43 -16.00 5.84
N ARG A 253 9.72 -16.41 6.90
CA ARG A 253 9.98 -17.68 7.61
C ARG A 253 9.15 -18.80 6.98
N PRO A 254 9.76 -19.85 6.41
CA PRO A 254 9.03 -20.92 5.71
C PRO A 254 7.98 -21.63 6.55
N ASP A 255 8.20 -21.77 7.85
CA ASP A 255 7.28 -22.43 8.78
C ASP A 255 5.99 -21.63 9.04
N GLY A 256 5.92 -20.37 8.61
CA GLY A 256 4.77 -19.51 8.87
C GLY A 256 4.72 -18.97 10.31
N PRO A 257 3.56 -18.49 10.77
CA PRO A 257 3.36 -18.01 12.13
C PRO A 257 3.24 -19.19 13.12
N LYS A 258 3.48 -18.92 14.41
CA LYS A 258 3.43 -19.88 15.52
C LYS A 258 2.53 -19.33 16.62
N LEU A 259 1.66 -20.19 17.15
CA LEU A 259 0.76 -19.83 18.25
C LEU A 259 1.56 -19.29 19.45
N GLY A 260 1.13 -18.14 19.97
CA GLY A 260 1.73 -17.47 21.12
C GLY A 260 3.05 -16.74 20.85
N GLU A 261 3.55 -16.70 19.60
CA GLU A 261 4.74 -15.90 19.32
C GLU A 261 4.44 -14.40 19.30
N GLU A 262 5.38 -13.60 19.81
CA GLU A 262 5.30 -12.14 19.70
C GLU A 262 5.47 -11.68 18.26
N ILE A 263 4.61 -10.76 17.85
CA ILE A 263 4.59 -10.20 16.50
C ILE A 263 4.58 -8.68 16.54
N HIS A 264 4.85 -8.07 15.38
CA HIS A 264 4.62 -6.65 15.15
C HIS A 264 4.25 -6.41 13.69
N ILE A 265 3.55 -5.32 13.43
CA ILE A 265 3.11 -4.92 12.09
C ILE A 265 3.69 -3.57 11.79
N ILE A 266 4.21 -3.43 10.57
CA ILE A 266 4.61 -2.13 10.02
C ILE A 266 3.72 -1.87 8.81
N GLY A 267 3.00 -0.75 8.85
CA GLY A 267 2.05 -0.39 7.80
C GLY A 267 1.84 1.12 7.69
N ASN A 268 0.89 1.51 6.84
CA ASN A 268 0.54 2.90 6.60
C ASN A 268 -0.97 3.10 6.82
N PRO A 269 -1.44 3.04 8.08
CA PRO A 269 -2.83 3.24 8.43
C PRO A 269 -3.35 4.54 7.83
N LYS A 270 -4.52 4.51 7.21
CA LYS A 270 -5.19 5.66 6.56
C LYS A 270 -4.28 6.39 5.58
N GLY A 271 -3.33 5.71 4.95
CA GLY A 271 -2.33 6.36 4.08
C GLY A 271 -1.43 7.37 4.81
N TRP A 272 -1.39 7.35 6.15
CA TRP A 272 -0.47 8.15 6.96
C TRP A 272 0.99 7.75 6.72
N PRO A 273 1.95 8.56 7.20
CA PRO A 273 3.32 8.12 7.42
C PRO A 273 3.36 6.77 8.17
N GLN A 274 4.46 6.03 8.01
CA GLN A 274 4.55 4.66 8.50
C GLN A 274 4.37 4.57 10.03
N HIS A 275 3.52 3.64 10.46
CA HIS A 275 3.28 3.30 11.86
C HIS A 275 3.67 1.85 12.14
N ALA A 276 3.97 1.59 13.41
CA ALA A 276 4.15 0.25 13.95
C ALA A 276 3.07 -0.03 15.00
N ALA A 277 2.43 -1.19 14.87
CA ALA A 277 1.63 -1.80 15.93
C ALA A 277 2.47 -2.91 16.58
N ILE A 278 2.75 -2.76 17.89
CA ILE A 278 3.69 -3.62 18.62
C ILE A 278 3.09 -4.15 19.93
N VAL A 279 2.30 -3.33 20.60
CA VAL A 279 1.67 -3.65 21.89
C VAL A 279 0.15 -3.56 21.76
N VAL A 280 -0.55 -4.19 22.70
CA VAL A 280 -1.99 -4.05 22.92
C VAL A 280 -2.28 -3.05 24.05
N ASP A 281 -3.55 -2.74 24.30
CA ASP A 281 -4.05 -1.79 25.33
C ASP A 281 -3.40 -1.97 26.71
N THR A 282 -3.05 -3.20 27.08
CA THR A 282 -2.43 -3.52 28.38
C THR A 282 -0.93 -3.23 28.44
N GLY A 283 -0.33 -2.77 27.33
CA GLY A 283 1.11 -2.56 27.16
C GLY A 283 1.91 -3.84 26.91
N LEU A 284 1.25 -5.00 26.85
CA LEU A 284 1.89 -6.28 26.52
C LEU A 284 2.16 -6.38 25.00
N PRO A 285 3.18 -7.14 24.57
CA PRO A 285 3.41 -7.40 23.15
C PRO A 285 2.20 -8.05 22.48
N GLY A 286 1.95 -7.68 21.23
CA GLY A 286 1.00 -8.42 20.38
C GLY A 286 1.50 -9.83 20.10
N VAL A 287 0.59 -10.81 20.12
CA VAL A 287 0.91 -12.22 19.90
C VAL A 287 -0.05 -12.86 18.91
N VAL A 288 0.37 -13.96 18.29
CA VAL A 288 -0.54 -14.84 17.56
C VAL A 288 -1.44 -15.57 18.55
N THR A 289 -2.75 -15.30 18.48
CA THR A 289 -3.76 -15.85 19.41
C THR A 289 -4.45 -17.09 18.86
N ASN A 290 -4.50 -17.25 17.54
CA ASN A 290 -5.11 -18.40 16.89
C ASN A 290 -4.37 -18.75 15.60
N MET A 291 -4.33 -20.04 15.25
CA MET A 291 -3.70 -20.52 14.01
C MET A 291 -4.71 -20.82 12.91
N SER A 292 -6.01 -20.74 13.15
CA SER A 292 -7.04 -20.95 12.13
C SER A 292 -8.34 -20.26 12.57
N ILE A 293 -8.68 -19.16 11.90
CA ILE A 293 -9.92 -18.45 12.09
C ILE A 293 -10.59 -18.18 10.74
N PRO A 294 -11.92 -18.27 10.66
CA PRO A 294 -12.68 -17.66 9.58
C PRO A 294 -12.82 -16.17 9.87
N SER A 295 -12.18 -15.35 9.06
CA SER A 295 -12.23 -13.88 9.14
C SER A 295 -12.72 -13.35 7.79
N CYS A 296 -11.83 -12.68 7.05
CA CYS A 296 -12.05 -12.29 5.67
C CYS A 296 -11.76 -13.43 4.67
N GLN A 297 -10.98 -14.43 5.10
CA GLN A 297 -10.75 -15.69 4.38
C GLN A 297 -11.05 -16.87 5.32
N ASP A 298 -11.24 -18.06 4.75
CA ASP A 298 -11.64 -19.26 5.50
C ASP A 298 -10.61 -19.73 6.54
N ASP A 299 -9.32 -19.45 6.33
CA ASP A 299 -8.24 -19.91 7.22
C ASP A 299 -7.06 -18.93 7.32
N GLU A 300 -7.20 -17.99 8.25
CA GLU A 300 -6.20 -17.00 8.66
C GLU A 300 -5.64 -17.32 10.05
N PHE A 301 -4.49 -16.74 10.40
CA PHE A 301 -4.03 -16.71 11.80
C PHE A 301 -4.56 -15.44 12.49
N GLY A 302 -4.94 -15.58 13.75
CA GLY A 302 -5.52 -14.52 14.57
C GLY A 302 -4.50 -13.80 15.43
N TYR A 303 -4.69 -12.49 15.63
CA TYR A 303 -3.94 -11.68 16.58
C TYR A 303 -4.69 -10.38 16.95
N GLU A 304 -4.19 -9.67 17.95
CA GLU A 304 -4.79 -8.44 18.47
C GLU A 304 -3.70 -7.36 18.46
N LEU A 305 -3.69 -6.50 17.43
CA LEU A 305 -2.77 -5.36 17.28
C LEU A 305 -3.54 -4.28 16.52
N ASP A 306 -3.42 -3.01 16.87
CA ASP A 306 -4.22 -1.99 16.18
C ASP A 306 -3.88 -1.88 14.69
N THR A 307 -4.90 -2.07 13.87
CA THR A 307 -4.81 -1.96 12.41
C THR A 307 -5.96 -1.09 11.90
N GLN A 308 -5.65 -0.21 10.96
CA GLN A 308 -6.63 0.69 10.36
C GLN A 308 -6.49 0.68 8.85
N GLY A 309 -7.51 1.23 8.20
CA GLY A 309 -7.70 1.10 6.78
C GLY A 309 -6.44 1.46 6.01
N GLY A 310 -5.90 0.54 5.22
CA GLY A 310 -4.61 0.73 4.55
C GLY A 310 -3.46 -0.01 5.23
N ASN A 311 -3.73 -0.76 6.30
CA ASN A 311 -2.82 -1.80 6.75
C ASN A 311 -2.92 -3.07 5.90
N SER A 312 -3.98 -3.28 5.11
CA SER A 312 -4.09 -4.41 4.18
C SER A 312 -2.82 -4.62 3.35
N GLY A 313 -2.23 -5.80 3.45
CA GLY A 313 -1.01 -6.17 2.75
C GLY A 313 0.26 -5.78 3.52
N SER A 314 0.14 -5.29 4.74
CA SER A 314 1.28 -5.00 5.60
C SER A 314 1.92 -6.30 6.09
N PRO A 315 3.26 -6.39 6.08
CA PRO A 315 3.96 -7.55 6.63
C PRO A 315 3.75 -7.66 8.14
N VAL A 316 3.41 -8.87 8.59
CA VAL A 316 3.41 -9.26 10.01
C VAL A 316 4.72 -9.97 10.29
N PHE A 317 5.48 -9.42 11.23
CA PHE A 317 6.82 -9.90 11.57
C PHE A 317 6.81 -10.71 12.86
N SER A 318 7.59 -11.79 12.92
CA SER A 318 8.00 -12.36 14.20
C SER A 318 8.92 -11.36 14.90
N THR A 319 8.61 -10.97 16.13
CA THR A 319 9.44 -10.06 16.91
C THR A 319 10.78 -10.68 17.27
N LYS A 320 10.82 -12.01 17.49
CA LYS A 320 12.04 -12.75 17.82
C LYS A 320 13.01 -12.84 16.65
N ASP A 321 12.51 -13.25 15.49
CA ASP A 321 13.35 -13.58 14.33
C ASP A 321 13.55 -12.38 13.38
N ASN A 322 12.72 -11.33 13.52
CA ASN A 322 12.66 -10.15 12.65
C ASN A 322 12.52 -10.48 11.15
N VAL A 323 11.65 -11.44 10.87
CA VAL A 323 11.29 -11.93 9.53
C VAL A 323 9.76 -12.00 9.41
N VAL A 324 9.25 -11.95 8.18
CA VAL A 324 7.82 -11.96 7.89
C VAL A 324 7.26 -13.36 8.11
N VAL A 325 6.18 -13.45 8.89
CA VAL A 325 5.44 -14.69 9.19
C VAL A 325 4.01 -14.66 8.66
N GLY A 326 3.52 -13.50 8.26
CA GLY A 326 2.21 -13.36 7.66
C GLY A 326 2.01 -12.03 6.94
N LEU A 327 0.85 -11.90 6.33
CA LEU A 327 0.38 -10.70 5.64
C LEU A 327 -0.94 -10.27 6.28
N HIS A 328 -1.01 -9.08 6.85
CA HIS A 328 -2.27 -8.59 7.42
C HIS A 328 -3.34 -8.50 6.33
N ASN A 329 -4.54 -9.00 6.62
CA ASN A 329 -5.62 -9.05 5.63
C ASN A 329 -6.94 -8.46 6.12
N CYS A 330 -7.27 -8.71 7.39
CA CYS A 330 -8.58 -8.39 7.93
C CYS A 330 -8.43 -7.71 9.29
N GLY A 331 -9.08 -6.56 9.43
CA GLY A 331 -9.27 -5.93 10.74
C GLY A 331 -10.38 -6.62 11.52
N GLY A 332 -10.20 -6.74 12.83
CA GLY A 332 -11.16 -7.30 13.77
C GLY A 332 -10.85 -6.87 15.20
N CYS A 333 -11.81 -6.98 16.11
CA CYS A 333 -11.62 -6.75 17.54
C CYS A 333 -12.06 -7.94 18.38
N PRO A 334 -11.57 -8.11 19.62
CA PRO A 334 -11.86 -9.29 20.43
C PRO A 334 -13.35 -9.67 20.52
N ASP A 335 -14.24 -8.68 20.54
CA ASP A 335 -15.69 -8.89 20.59
C ASP A 335 -16.33 -9.26 19.23
N ASP A 336 -15.70 -8.89 18.11
CA ASP A 336 -16.18 -9.10 16.73
C ASP A 336 -15.36 -10.17 15.95
N GLY A 337 -14.32 -10.72 16.58
CA GLY A 337 -13.31 -11.61 15.99
C GLY A 337 -11.95 -10.91 15.85
N PRO A 338 -10.82 -11.57 16.17
CA PRO A 338 -9.49 -10.94 16.13
C PRO A 338 -9.11 -10.51 14.71
N ASN A 339 -8.05 -9.69 14.58
CA ASN A 339 -7.47 -9.46 13.27
C ASN A 339 -7.03 -10.78 12.63
N GLY A 340 -7.13 -10.81 11.31
CA GLY A 340 -6.73 -11.96 10.52
C GLY A 340 -5.55 -11.65 9.58
N GLY A 341 -4.62 -12.59 9.52
CA GLY A 341 -3.49 -12.56 8.59
C GLY A 341 -3.38 -13.82 7.73
N ILE A 342 -2.96 -13.63 6.48
CA ILE A 342 -2.60 -14.75 5.59
C ILE A 342 -1.28 -15.34 6.05
N LYS A 343 -1.25 -16.66 6.27
CA LYS A 343 -0.06 -17.38 6.72
C LYS A 343 0.99 -17.42 5.61
N ILE A 344 2.19 -16.93 5.86
CA ILE A 344 3.20 -16.77 4.79
C ILE A 344 3.68 -18.11 4.20
N ASN A 345 3.57 -19.20 4.95
CA ASN A 345 3.89 -20.55 4.47
C ASN A 345 2.93 -21.01 3.36
N LYS A 346 1.64 -20.67 3.45
CA LYS A 346 0.68 -20.95 2.37
C LYS A 346 1.02 -20.17 1.10
N VAL A 347 1.34 -18.88 1.26
CA VAL A 347 1.79 -18.02 0.16
C VAL A 347 3.05 -18.61 -0.49
N LEU A 348 4.03 -19.03 0.32
CA LEU A 348 5.24 -19.68 -0.16
C LEU A 348 4.97 -20.95 -0.95
N ASP A 349 4.06 -21.82 -0.50
CA ASP A 349 3.69 -23.03 -1.24
C ASP A 349 3.07 -22.71 -2.61
N ILE A 350 2.25 -21.66 -2.69
CA ILE A 350 1.67 -21.18 -3.95
C ILE A 350 2.76 -20.61 -4.85
N LEU A 351 3.67 -19.79 -4.32
CA LEU A 351 4.79 -19.24 -5.08
C LEU A 351 5.72 -20.35 -5.61
N LYS A 352 6.01 -21.38 -4.81
CA LYS A 352 6.79 -22.56 -5.24
C LYS A 352 6.10 -23.29 -6.39
N LYS A 353 4.80 -23.55 -6.29
CA LYS A 353 4.02 -24.20 -7.37
C LYS A 353 4.03 -23.39 -8.67
N ASN A 354 4.10 -22.07 -8.57
CA ASN A 354 4.16 -21.17 -9.72
C ASN A 354 5.59 -20.84 -10.18
N ASN A 355 6.64 -21.45 -9.59
CA ASN A 355 8.04 -21.09 -9.82
C ASN A 355 8.32 -19.58 -9.69
N ALA A 356 7.63 -18.92 -8.75
CA ALA A 356 7.59 -17.47 -8.60
C ALA A 356 8.21 -16.97 -7.28
N VAL A 357 8.96 -17.82 -6.56
CA VAL A 357 9.64 -17.42 -5.32
C VAL A 357 10.73 -16.40 -5.65
N PRO A 358 10.66 -15.15 -5.14
CA PRO A 358 11.71 -14.17 -5.37
C PRO A 358 13.04 -14.66 -4.82
N LYS A 359 14.15 -14.24 -5.44
CA LYS A 359 15.48 -14.53 -4.93
C LYS A 359 15.65 -14.04 -3.49
N ASP A 360 16.41 -14.76 -2.67
CA ASP A 360 16.72 -14.39 -1.27
C ASP A 360 15.48 -14.23 -0.36
N ALA A 361 14.28 -14.64 -0.80
CA ALA A 361 13.04 -14.44 -0.07
C ALA A 361 12.98 -15.23 1.23
N ILE A 362 13.62 -16.39 1.31
CA ILE A 362 13.56 -17.29 2.46
C ILE A 362 14.68 -16.96 3.45
N ALA A 363 14.32 -16.69 4.71
CA ALA A 363 15.30 -16.51 5.76
C ALA A 363 16.01 -17.84 6.08
N GLY A 364 17.33 -17.80 6.22
CA GLY A 364 18.14 -18.99 6.51
C GLY A 364 18.69 -19.71 5.28
N ASP A 365 18.24 -19.37 4.07
CA ASP A 365 18.74 -19.92 2.78
C ASP A 365 20.09 -19.35 2.34
N LYS A 366 20.95 -18.92 3.29
CA LYS A 366 22.36 -18.80 2.94
C LYS A 366 22.82 -20.21 2.53
N PRO A 367 23.49 -20.38 1.38
CA PRO A 367 24.32 -21.57 1.21
C PRO A 367 25.20 -21.65 2.46
N ALA A 368 25.31 -22.83 3.05
CA ALA A 368 26.45 -23.12 3.89
C ALA A 368 27.69 -22.99 2.98
N CYS A 369 28.32 -21.81 2.99
CA CYS A 369 29.73 -21.52 2.71
C CYS A 369 29.98 -20.01 2.84
#